data_AF-A0A7S2N1Y3-F1
#
_entry.id   AF-A0A7S2N1Y3-F1
#
_cell.length_a   1.000
_cell.length_b   1.000
_cell.length_c   1.000
_cell.angle_alpha   90.00
_cell.angle_beta   90.00
_cell.angle_gamma   90.00
#
_symmetry.space_group_name_H-M   'P 1'
#
loop_
_entity.id
_entity.type
_entity.pdbx_description
1 polymer ?
#
loop_
_entity_poly.entity_id
_entity_poly.type
_entity_poly.pdbx_seq_one_letter_code
_entity_poly.pdbx_strand_id
1 'polypeptide(L)'
;KEVGDKARSVISNLDAGIDLAAVAAASGDSKDVKEARAFLEKSIESTVAVEGRDVDLLQRVIAKECEARIALASILWSNNEKSAAEGQLGEACVRLDQLEADAQAREKARIKSGAMPPPKIQKLKFSIDDGVSAGEISCSRFKNDKFLGESLRWPAVLRD
;
A
#
# COMPACT_ATOMS: atom_id res chain seq x y z
N LYS A 1 -18.41 -0.87 18.73
CA LYS A 1 -17.45 0.24 18.90
C LYS A 1 -16.08 -0.39 19.02
N GLU A 2 -15.26 -0.36 17.97
CA GLU A 2 -13.86 -0.71 18.13
C GLU A 2 -13.22 0.34 19.05
N VAL A 3 -12.78 -0.11 20.22
CA VAL A 3 -11.84 0.65 21.05
C VAL A 3 -10.47 0.18 20.58
N GLY A 4 -9.95 0.83 19.55
CA GLY A 4 -8.73 0.41 18.87
C GLY A 4 -8.36 1.36 17.74
N ASP A 5 -7.07 1.41 17.44
CA ASP A 5 -6.47 2.21 16.38
C ASP A 5 -7.02 1.79 15.00
N LYS A 6 -8.02 2.53 14.52
CA LYS A 6 -8.73 2.26 13.26
C LYS A 6 -7.78 2.17 12.07
N ALA A 7 -6.72 3.00 12.06
CA ALA A 7 -5.74 3.00 10.99
C ALA A 7 -4.99 1.66 10.93
N ARG A 8 -4.56 1.12 12.09
CA ARG A 8 -3.93 -0.21 12.16
C ARG A 8 -4.88 -1.34 11.76
N SER A 9 -6.16 -1.25 12.16
CA SER A 9 -7.18 -2.23 11.73
C SER A 9 -7.34 -2.25 10.21
N VAL A 10 -7.43 -1.07 9.60
CA VAL A 10 -7.51 -0.94 8.14
C VAL A 10 -6.24 -1.44 7.45
N ILE A 11 -5.05 -1.12 7.95
CA ILE A 11 -3.78 -1.66 7.43
C ILE A 11 -3.79 -3.18 7.48
N SER A 12 -4.19 -3.77 8.62
CA SER A 12 -4.25 -5.22 8.78
C SER A 12 -5.23 -5.87 7.78
N ASN A 13 -6.36 -5.22 7.49
CA ASN A 13 -7.31 -5.72 6.49
C ASN A 13 -6.73 -5.62 5.07
N LEU A 14 -6.04 -4.52 4.74
CA LEU A 14 -5.38 -4.39 3.44
C LEU A 14 -4.30 -5.46 3.24
N ASP A 15 -3.47 -5.72 4.25
CA ASP A 15 -2.47 -6.80 4.22
C ASP A 15 -3.12 -8.17 4.04
N ALA A 16 -4.20 -8.47 4.78
CA ALA A 16 -4.93 -9.72 4.61
C ALA A 16 -5.51 -9.89 3.19
N GLY A 17 -5.99 -8.80 2.58
CA GLY A 17 -6.45 -8.81 1.19
C GLY A 17 -5.32 -9.10 0.19
N ILE A 18 -4.13 -8.55 0.41
CA ILE A 18 -2.94 -8.80 -0.41
C ILE A 18 -2.49 -10.26 -0.25
N ASP A 19 -2.52 -10.81 0.97
CA ASP A 19 -2.21 -12.22 1.21
C ASP A 19 -3.20 -13.15 0.51
N LEU A 20 -4.51 -12.85 0.57
CA LEU A 20 -5.54 -13.57 -0.16
C LEU A 20 -5.32 -13.51 -1.67
N ALA A 21 -4.92 -12.35 -2.21
CA ALA A 21 -4.57 -12.20 -3.62
C ALA A 21 -3.37 -13.08 -4.02
N ALA A 22 -2.35 -13.14 -3.16
CA ALA A 22 -1.18 -13.99 -3.38
C ALA A 22 -1.55 -15.48 -3.39
N VAL A 23 -2.40 -15.90 -2.46
CA VAL A 23 -2.92 -17.28 -2.41
C VAL A 23 -3.77 -17.60 -3.64
N ALA A 24 -4.71 -16.73 -4.00
CA ALA A 24 -5.57 -16.88 -5.16
C ALA A 24 -4.77 -16.99 -6.47
N ALA A 25 -3.72 -16.20 -6.60
CA ALA A 25 -2.82 -16.24 -7.74
C ALA A 25 -2.00 -17.53 -7.81
N ALA A 26 -1.65 -18.12 -6.66
CA ALA A 26 -0.96 -19.41 -6.58
C ALA A 26 -1.91 -20.60 -6.80
N SER A 27 -3.17 -20.51 -6.36
CA SER A 27 -4.15 -21.60 -6.52
C SER A 27 -4.73 -21.66 -7.94
N GLY A 28 -4.88 -20.50 -8.60
CA GLY A 28 -5.57 -20.42 -9.89
C GLY A 28 -7.06 -20.74 -9.81
N ASP A 29 -7.62 -20.91 -8.60
CA ASP A 29 -9.05 -21.19 -8.42
C ASP A 29 -9.85 -19.89 -8.59
N SER A 30 -10.78 -19.91 -9.53
CA SER A 30 -11.70 -18.80 -9.80
C SER A 30 -12.48 -18.33 -8.57
N LYS A 31 -12.72 -19.21 -7.59
CA LYS A 31 -13.40 -18.87 -6.34
C LYS A 31 -12.51 -18.00 -5.45
N ASP A 32 -11.26 -18.41 -5.26
CA ASP A 32 -10.27 -17.68 -4.46
C ASP A 32 -9.99 -16.31 -5.08
N VAL A 33 -9.90 -16.24 -6.41
CA VAL A 33 -9.71 -14.97 -7.14
C VAL A 33 -10.88 -14.01 -6.91
N LYS A 34 -12.13 -14.50 -6.93
CA LYS A 34 -13.32 -13.69 -6.64
C LYS A 34 -13.36 -13.22 -5.19
N GLU A 35 -12.99 -14.10 -4.26
CA GLU A 35 -12.92 -13.78 -2.83
C GLU A 35 -11.87 -12.70 -2.56
N ALA A 36 -10.65 -12.88 -3.08
CA ALA A 36 -9.57 -11.91 -2.96
C ALA A 36 -9.95 -10.54 -3.55
N ARG A 37 -10.54 -10.53 -4.74
CA ARG A 37 -11.05 -9.30 -5.37
C ARG A 37 -12.05 -8.57 -4.46
N ALA A 38 -13.10 -9.26 -4.03
CA ALA A 38 -14.16 -8.65 -3.22
C ALA A 38 -13.62 -8.15 -1.87
N PHE A 39 -12.67 -8.88 -1.29
CA PHE A 39 -12.03 -8.49 -0.04
C PHE A 39 -11.17 -7.23 -0.22
N LEU A 40 -10.38 -7.15 -1.29
CA LEU A 40 -9.55 -5.98 -1.62
C LEU A 40 -10.41 -4.74 -1.90
N GLU A 41 -11.44 -4.85 -2.73
CA GLU A 41 -12.36 -3.73 -3.04
C GLU A 41 -12.97 -3.16 -1.75
N LYS A 42 -13.51 -4.02 -0.88
CA LYS A 42 -14.07 -3.61 0.41
C LYS A 42 -13.03 -2.97 1.34
N SER A 43 -11.81 -3.52 1.38
CA SER A 43 -10.74 -3.01 2.24
C SER A 43 -10.25 -1.65 1.77
N ILE A 44 -10.13 -1.44 0.45
CA ILE A 44 -9.77 -0.15 -0.15
C ILE A 44 -10.85 0.89 0.14
N GLU A 45 -12.14 0.56 0.04
CA GLU A 45 -13.22 1.51 0.39
C GLU A 45 -13.16 1.95 1.86
N SER A 46 -12.68 1.09 2.75
CA SER A 46 -12.60 1.39 4.18
C SER A 46 -11.55 2.45 4.54
N THR A 47 -10.61 2.78 3.63
CA THR A 47 -9.54 3.75 3.89
C THR A 47 -10.04 5.19 3.96
N VAL A 48 -11.15 5.50 3.27
CA VAL A 48 -11.73 6.86 3.20
C VAL A 48 -12.21 7.35 4.56
N ALA A 49 -12.58 6.44 5.46
CA ALA A 49 -13.12 6.77 6.78
C ALA A 49 -12.04 6.82 7.89
N VAL A 50 -10.75 6.75 7.55
CA VAL A 50 -9.67 6.75 8.53
C VAL A 50 -9.24 8.19 8.84
N GLU A 51 -9.38 8.57 10.10
CA GLU A 51 -8.98 9.88 10.62
C GLU A 51 -8.04 9.68 11.82
N GLY A 52 -7.09 10.59 12.02
CA GLY A 52 -6.11 10.46 13.09
C GLY A 52 -5.27 11.71 13.27
N ARG A 53 -4.59 11.80 14.42
CA ARG A 53 -3.58 12.85 14.69
C ARG A 53 -2.18 12.43 14.29
N ASP A 54 -1.95 11.12 14.22
CA ASP A 54 -0.68 10.55 13.80
C ASP A 54 -0.60 10.57 12.27
N VAL A 55 0.10 11.57 11.75
CA VAL A 55 0.21 11.80 10.31
C VAL A 55 0.99 10.66 9.65
N ASP A 56 2.00 10.10 10.30
CA ASP A 56 2.83 9.03 9.73
C ASP A 56 2.02 7.74 9.61
N LEU A 57 1.15 7.47 10.60
CA LEU A 57 0.21 6.37 10.53
C LEU A 57 -0.84 6.55 9.42
N LEU A 58 -1.34 7.77 9.20
CA LEU A 58 -2.24 8.06 8.08
C LEU A 58 -1.56 7.89 6.72
N GLN A 59 -0.31 8.32 6.59
CA GLN A 59 0.49 8.08 5.40
C GLN A 59 0.70 6.59 5.13
N ARG A 60 0.88 5.79 6.19
CA ARG A 60 1.00 4.33 6.10
C ARG A 60 -0.27 3.68 5.55
N VAL A 61 -1.44 4.15 5.99
CA VAL A 61 -2.74 3.70 5.44
C VAL A 61 -2.79 3.95 3.94
N ILE A 62 -2.39 5.14 3.48
CA ILE A 62 -2.37 5.48 2.05
C ILE A 62 -1.37 4.59 1.29
N ALA A 63 -0.16 4.40 1.82
CA ALA A 63 0.83 3.53 1.18
C ALA A 63 0.31 2.09 1.01
N LYS A 64 -0.32 1.54 2.06
CA LYS A 64 -0.90 0.20 2.04
C LYS A 64 -2.14 0.10 1.16
N GLU A 65 -2.95 1.15 1.07
CA GLU A 65 -4.02 1.24 0.10
C GLU A 65 -3.48 1.11 -1.33
N CYS A 66 -2.37 1.79 -1.64
CA CYS A 66 -1.75 1.72 -2.95
C CYS A 66 -1.19 0.32 -3.26
N GLU A 67 -0.56 -0.34 -2.28
CA GLU A 67 -0.16 -1.76 -2.40
C GLU A 67 -1.37 -2.65 -2.73
N ALA A 68 -2.48 -2.50 -2.00
CA ALA A 68 -3.70 -3.26 -2.23
C ALA A 68 -4.33 -2.97 -3.60
N ARG A 69 -4.32 -1.71 -4.06
CA ARG A 69 -4.80 -1.32 -5.41
C ARG A 69 -3.96 -1.95 -6.51
N ILE A 70 -2.64 -2.03 -6.34
CA ILE A 70 -1.75 -2.67 -7.32
C ILE A 70 -2.00 -4.19 -7.35
N ALA A 71 -2.16 -4.83 -6.19
CA ALA A 71 -2.54 -6.24 -6.13
C ALA A 71 -3.89 -6.50 -6.82
N LEU A 72 -4.89 -5.63 -6.59
CA LEU A 72 -6.18 -5.68 -7.28
C LEU A 72 -6.03 -5.47 -8.80
N ALA A 73 -5.17 -4.55 -9.23
CA ALA A 73 -4.89 -4.31 -10.63
C ALA A 73 -4.33 -5.57 -11.32
N SER A 74 -3.40 -6.28 -10.68
CA SER A 74 -2.84 -7.54 -11.20
C SER A 74 -3.92 -8.63 -11.34
N ILE A 75 -4.82 -8.77 -10.35
CA ILE A 75 -5.98 -9.69 -10.46
C ILE A 75 -6.87 -9.32 -11.65
N LEU A 76 -7.23 -8.05 -11.78
CA LEU A 76 -8.10 -7.55 -12.85
C LEU A 76 -7.45 -7.74 -14.23
N TRP A 77 -6.15 -7.50 -14.33
CA TRP A 77 -5.38 -7.70 -15.56
C TRP A 77 -5.41 -9.16 -16.00
N SER A 78 -5.14 -10.08 -15.07
CA SER A 78 -5.19 -11.53 -15.31
C SER A 78 -6.59 -12.03 -15.72
N ASN A 79 -7.65 -11.36 -15.25
CA ASN A 79 -9.04 -11.64 -15.64
C ASN A 79 -9.48 -10.92 -16.93
N ASN A 80 -8.54 -10.32 -17.67
CA ASN A 80 -8.79 -9.59 -18.91
C ASN A 80 -9.66 -8.32 -18.73
N GLU A 81 -9.77 -7.80 -17.51
CA GLU A 81 -10.45 -6.53 -17.17
C GLU A 81 -9.46 -5.35 -17.21
N LYS A 82 -8.74 -5.19 -18.33
CA LYS A 82 -7.59 -4.28 -18.46
C LYS A 82 -7.90 -2.82 -18.12
N SER A 83 -9.04 -2.30 -18.55
CA SER A 83 -9.42 -0.92 -18.26
C SER A 83 -9.63 -0.68 -16.75
N ALA A 84 -10.19 -1.67 -16.04
CA ALA A 84 -10.35 -1.58 -14.59
C ALA A 84 -9.01 -1.70 -13.87
N ALA A 85 -8.12 -2.58 -14.35
CA ALA A 85 -6.75 -2.72 -13.84
C ALA A 85 -5.95 -1.42 -13.98
N GLU A 86 -5.98 -0.79 -15.17
CA GLU A 86 -5.34 0.50 -15.42
C GLU A 86 -5.91 1.60 -14.53
N GLY A 87 -7.21 1.59 -14.24
CA GLY A 87 -7.85 2.52 -13.32
C GLY A 87 -7.30 2.38 -11.89
N GLN A 88 -7.19 1.16 -11.37
CA GLN A 88 -6.63 0.91 -10.03
C GLN A 88 -5.16 1.29 -9.93
N LEU A 89 -4.36 0.94 -10.95
CA LEU A 89 -2.95 1.30 -11.02
C LEU A 89 -2.75 2.82 -11.14
N GLY A 90 -3.56 3.50 -11.95
CA GLY A 90 -3.52 4.94 -12.12
C GLY A 90 -3.83 5.68 -10.81
N GLU A 91 -4.88 5.26 -10.12
CA GLU A 91 -5.24 5.82 -8.81
C GLU A 91 -4.13 5.58 -7.77
N ALA A 92 -3.56 4.37 -7.72
CA ALA A 92 -2.44 4.06 -6.85
C ALA A 92 -1.24 4.99 -7.13
N CYS A 93 -0.89 5.21 -8.41
CA CYS A 93 0.19 6.12 -8.76
C CYS A 93 -0.08 7.56 -8.32
N VAL A 94 -1.28 8.10 -8.57
CA VAL A 94 -1.63 9.48 -8.18
C VAL A 94 -1.51 9.65 -6.66
N ARG A 95 -2.01 8.69 -5.87
CA ARG A 95 -1.95 8.74 -4.41
C ARG A 95 -0.52 8.61 -3.89
N LEU A 96 0.30 7.75 -4.49
CA LEU A 96 1.73 7.62 -4.17
C LEU A 96 2.50 8.91 -4.46
N ASP A 97 2.23 9.57 -5.60
CA ASP A 97 2.87 10.84 -5.96
C ASP A 97 2.45 11.98 -5.00
N GLN A 98 1.18 12.02 -4.60
CA GLN A 98 0.71 12.94 -3.55
C GLN A 98 1.43 12.70 -2.21
N LEU A 99 1.60 11.43 -1.85
CA LEU A 99 2.26 11.03 -0.60
C LEU A 99 3.75 11.40 -0.59
N GLU A 100 4.44 11.20 -1.71
CA GLU A 100 5.83 11.62 -1.95
C GLU A 100 5.96 13.15 -1.89
N ALA A 101 5.06 13.89 -2.55
CA ALA A 101 5.07 15.35 -2.53
C ALA A 101 4.89 15.91 -1.11
N ASP A 102 3.99 15.33 -0.32
CA ASP A 102 3.78 15.70 1.08
C ASP A 102 5.02 15.40 1.95
N ALA A 103 5.63 14.22 1.77
CA ALA A 103 6.86 13.86 2.47
C ALA A 103 8.01 14.83 2.14
N GLN A 104 8.17 15.21 0.87
CA GLN A 104 9.17 16.19 0.45
C GLN A 104 8.88 17.59 0.99
N ALA A 105 7.61 18.01 1.05
CA ALA A 105 7.22 19.30 1.61
C ALA A 105 7.55 19.38 3.11
N ARG A 106 7.27 18.32 3.87
CA ARG A 106 7.62 18.21 5.30
C ARG A 106 9.12 18.24 5.52
N GLU A 107 9.88 17.51 4.72
CA GLU A 107 11.34 17.51 4.82
C GLU A 107 11.94 18.90 4.50
N LYS A 108 11.44 19.58 3.47
CA LYS A 108 11.83 20.97 3.16
C LYS A 108 11.51 21.92 4.31
N ALA A 109 10.34 21.77 4.94
CA ALA A 109 9.96 22.59 6.09
C ALA A 109 10.88 22.33 7.30
N ARG A 110 11.22 21.06 7.57
CA ARG A 110 12.16 20.66 8.63
C ARG A 110 13.55 21.25 8.42
N ILE A 111 14.07 21.18 7.19
CA ILE A 111 15.37 21.78 6.83
C ILE A 111 15.32 23.30 7.04
N LYS A 112 14.24 23.95 6.59
CA LYS A 112 14.06 25.40 6.76
C LYS A 112 13.98 25.81 8.23
N SER A 113 13.39 24.99 9.10
CA SER A 113 13.29 25.27 10.53
C SER A 113 14.55 24.90 11.32
N GLY A 114 15.58 24.33 10.67
CA GLY A 114 16.81 23.88 11.34
C GLY A 114 16.61 22.73 12.33
N ALA A 115 15.46 22.03 12.27
CA ALA A 115 15.19 20.91 13.16
C ALA A 115 16.12 19.74 12.82
N MET A 116 16.66 19.03 13.81
CA MET A 116 17.50 17.87 13.55
C MET A 116 16.70 16.76 12.83
N PRO A 117 17.35 15.94 11.97
CA PRO A 117 16.67 14.81 11.36
C PRO A 117 16.19 13.84 12.44
N PRO A 118 15.01 13.20 12.24
CA PRO A 118 14.55 12.18 13.18
C PRO A 118 15.60 11.07 13.30
N PRO A 119 15.81 10.52 14.51
CA PRO A 119 16.76 9.43 14.70
C PRO A 119 16.37 8.27 13.78
N LYS A 120 17.35 7.72 13.05
CA LYS A 120 17.17 6.51 12.26
C LYS A 120 17.04 5.33 13.23
N ILE A 121 15.82 5.07 13.70
CA ILE A 121 15.53 3.91 14.52
C ILE A 121 15.77 2.66 13.64
N GLN A 122 16.52 1.68 14.16
CA GLN A 122 16.64 0.37 13.51
C GLN A 122 15.24 -0.23 13.40
N LYS A 123 14.68 -0.20 12.20
CA LYS A 123 13.36 -0.76 11.91
C LYS A 123 13.40 -2.27 12.14
N LEU A 124 12.37 -2.79 12.82
CA LEU A 124 12.17 -4.23 12.90
C LEU A 124 11.89 -4.76 11.49
N LYS A 125 12.25 -6.02 11.20
CA LYS A 125 12.01 -6.61 9.87
C LYS A 125 10.52 -6.71 9.52
N PHE A 126 9.66 -6.68 10.53
CA PHE A 126 8.22 -6.77 10.42
C PHE A 126 7.63 -5.80 11.45
N SER A 127 7.37 -4.56 11.06
CA SER A 127 6.55 -3.65 11.85
C SER A 127 5.42 -3.09 11.01
N ILE A 128 4.22 -3.12 11.57
CA ILE A 128 3.08 -2.35 11.04
C ILE A 128 3.46 -0.86 10.97
N ASP A 129 4.38 -0.43 11.86
CA ASP A 129 4.89 0.93 12.00
C ASP A 129 6.18 1.22 11.20
N ASP A 130 6.54 0.39 10.22
CA ASP A 130 7.70 0.68 9.36
C ASP A 130 7.40 1.93 8.51
N GLY A 131 7.89 3.10 8.94
CA GLY A 131 7.64 4.36 8.21
C GLY A 131 8.15 4.29 6.76
N VAL A 132 7.41 4.85 5.81
CA VAL A 132 7.85 5.01 4.42
C VAL A 132 8.65 6.31 4.36
N SER A 133 9.94 6.25 4.07
CA SER A 133 10.79 7.46 4.09
C SER A 133 10.53 8.31 2.84
N ALA A 134 10.79 9.62 2.89
CA ALA A 134 10.74 10.44 1.68
C ALA A 134 11.68 9.88 0.59
N GLY A 135 11.22 9.78 -0.67
CA GLY A 135 11.94 9.13 -1.78
C GLY A 135 11.70 7.62 -1.91
N GLU A 136 10.97 7.03 -0.96
CA GLU A 136 10.65 5.60 -0.93
C GLU A 136 9.23 5.27 -1.41
N ILE A 137 8.44 6.29 -1.76
CA ILE A 137 6.98 6.21 -1.89
C ILE A 137 6.49 6.39 -3.34
N SER A 138 7.38 6.54 -4.32
CA SER A 138 6.97 6.82 -5.69
C SER A 138 6.36 5.59 -6.40
N CYS A 139 5.41 5.82 -7.31
CA CYS A 139 4.83 4.73 -8.12
C CYS A 139 5.90 3.99 -8.95
N SER A 140 7.00 4.65 -9.29
CA SER A 140 8.14 4.05 -10.00
C SER A 140 8.80 2.91 -9.22
N ARG A 141 8.71 2.85 -7.89
CA ARG A 141 9.22 1.72 -7.10
C ARG A 141 8.42 0.45 -7.32
N PHE A 142 7.13 0.56 -7.57
CA PHE A 142 6.28 -0.59 -7.89
C PHE A 142 6.50 -1.12 -9.32
N LYS A 143 7.30 -0.42 -10.14
CA LYS A 143 7.85 -0.95 -11.40
C LYS A 143 9.18 -1.68 -11.21
N ASN A 144 9.74 -1.68 -10.00
CA ASN A 144 11.00 -2.33 -9.69
C ASN A 144 10.74 -3.73 -9.14
N ASP A 145 10.99 -4.72 -9.98
CA ASP A 145 10.77 -6.14 -9.67
C ASP A 145 11.54 -6.63 -8.44
N LYS A 146 12.71 -6.04 -8.18
CA LYS A 146 13.51 -6.33 -7.00
C LYS A 146 12.85 -5.79 -5.73
N PHE A 147 12.22 -4.62 -5.80
CA PHE A 147 11.48 -4.06 -4.66
C PHE A 147 10.24 -4.91 -4.35
N LEU A 148 9.46 -5.27 -5.36
CA LEU A 148 8.29 -6.14 -5.19
C LEU A 148 8.70 -7.52 -4.63
N GLY A 149 9.76 -8.13 -5.16
CA GLY A 149 10.20 -9.47 -4.76
C GLY A 149 10.98 -9.55 -3.44
N GLU A 150 11.88 -8.60 -3.15
CA GLU A 150 12.75 -8.67 -1.97
C GLU A 150 12.20 -7.90 -0.78
N SER A 151 11.58 -6.73 -1.03
CA SER A 151 11.08 -5.86 0.04
C SER A 151 9.63 -6.19 0.40
N LEU A 152 8.75 -6.30 -0.61
CA LEU A 152 7.34 -6.66 -0.39
C LEU A 152 7.09 -8.18 -0.39
N ARG A 153 8.04 -8.97 -0.91
CA ARG A 153 7.95 -10.43 -1.02
C ARG A 153 6.72 -10.92 -1.79
N TRP A 154 6.28 -10.12 -2.76
CA TRP A 154 5.16 -10.50 -3.61
C TRP A 154 5.52 -11.70 -4.49
N PRO A 155 4.59 -12.66 -4.66
CA PRO A 155 4.78 -13.77 -5.59
C PRO A 155 4.85 -13.24 -7.04
N ALA A 156 5.52 -14.00 -7.93
CA ALA A 156 5.72 -13.63 -9.34
C ALA A 156 4.43 -13.17 -10.03
N VAL A 157 3.35 -13.89 -9.80
CA VAL A 157 2.02 -13.64 -10.35
C VAL A 157 1.37 -12.31 -9.94
N LEU A 158 1.82 -11.65 -8.87
CA LEU A 158 1.38 -10.30 -8.50
C LEU A 158 2.32 -9.19 -9.01
N ARG A 159 3.43 -9.57 -9.67
CA ARG A 159 4.44 -8.65 -10.22
C ARG A 159 4.31 -8.47 -11.74
N ASP A 160 3.71 -9.45 -12.41
CA ASP A 160 3.40 -9.45 -13.85
C ASP A 160 2.01 -8.83 -14.15
#